data_AF-A0A8I0KU03-F1
#
_entry.id   AF-A0A8I0KU03-F1
#
_cell.length_a   1.000
_cell.length_b   1.000
_cell.length_c   1.000
_cell.angle_alpha   90.00
_cell.angle_beta   90.00
_cell.angle_gamma   90.00
#
_symmetry.space_group_name_H-M   'P 1'
#
loop_
_entity.id
_entity.type
_entity.pdbx_description
1 polymer ?
#
loop_
_entity_poly.entity_id
_entity_poly.type
_entity_poly.pdbx_seq_one_letter_code
_entity_poly.pdbx_strand_id
1 'polypeptide(L)'
;MSPVDFDVWIGKTLFVPPIIKVCQLTRQSQYAVSRLFWFITALDQLRIATSLASQVIAGLFSLFMMFTASFRADMPAFSMRWFRMMALAFLLLDVFGGVISGDWKGVEIWVFVLFAEYAATITNIPPADSRETSRSLRQSDARN
;
A
#
# COMPACT_ATOMS: atom_id res chain seq x y z
N MET A 1 -6.19 -11.69 21.61
CA MET A 1 -6.05 -10.54 20.71
C MET A 1 -7.28 -10.50 19.83
N SER A 2 -8.02 -9.39 19.78
CA SER A 2 -9.19 -9.30 18.89
C SER A 2 -8.75 -9.15 17.43
N PRO A 3 -9.61 -9.47 16.44
CA PRO A 3 -9.29 -9.22 15.03
C PRO A 3 -8.94 -7.75 14.73
N VAL A 4 -9.48 -6.82 15.53
CA VAL A 4 -9.19 -5.39 15.43
C VAL A 4 -7.77 -5.08 15.89
N ASP A 5 -7.38 -5.60 17.04
CA ASP A 5 -6.03 -5.40 17.56
C ASP A 5 -4.98 -6.01 16.62
N PHE A 6 -5.33 -7.12 15.98
CA PHE A 6 -4.48 -7.81 15.02
C PHE A 6 -4.27 -7.00 13.73
N ASP A 7 -5.33 -6.50 13.10
CA ASP A 7 -5.24 -5.59 11.93
C ASP A 7 -4.37 -4.36 12.25
N VAL A 8 -4.59 -3.74 13.41
CA VAL A 8 -3.82 -2.57 13.84
C VAL A 8 -2.35 -2.92 14.07
N TRP A 9 -2.07 -4.05 14.71
CA TRP A 9 -0.71 -4.51 14.98
C TRP A 9 0.06 -4.81 13.69
N ILE A 10 -0.58 -5.49 12.73
CA ILE A 10 0.01 -5.78 11.41
C ILE A 10 0.30 -4.49 10.66
N GLY A 11 -0.67 -3.59 10.58
CA GLY A 11 -0.49 -2.30 9.93
C GLY A 11 0.70 -1.55 10.51
N LYS A 12 0.75 -1.40 11.84
CA LYS A 12 1.83 -0.67 12.54
C LYS A 12 3.20 -1.33 12.40
N THR A 13 3.27 -2.66 12.36
CA THR A 13 4.54 -3.38 12.40
C THR A 13 5.13 -3.61 11.02
N LEU A 14 4.29 -3.98 10.04
CA LEU A 14 4.76 -4.48 8.74
C LEU A 14 4.59 -3.47 7.60
N PHE A 15 3.45 -2.77 7.54
CA PHE A 15 3.08 -1.99 6.34
C PHE A 15 3.26 -0.49 6.50
N VAL A 16 2.82 0.10 7.61
CA VAL A 16 2.84 1.56 7.81
C VAL A 16 4.26 2.14 7.79
N PRO A 17 5.28 1.56 8.46
CA PRO A 17 6.63 2.11 8.43
C PRO A 17 7.24 2.22 7.02
N PRO A 18 7.24 1.17 6.17
CA PRO A 18 7.76 1.31 4.81
C PRO A 18 6.90 2.25 3.94
N ILE A 19 5.57 2.27 4.12
CA ILE A 19 4.71 3.21 3.39
C ILE A 19 5.09 4.66 3.71
N ILE A 20 5.27 4.99 4.99
CA ILE A 20 5.69 6.34 5.42
C ILE A 20 7.04 6.70 4.77
N LYS A 21 8.01 5.77 4.77
CA LYS A 21 9.30 6.01 4.11
C LYS A 21 9.16 6.28 2.61
N VAL A 22 8.30 5.52 1.91
CA VAL A 22 8.01 5.75 0.50
C VAL A 22 7.39 7.13 0.29
N CYS A 23 6.41 7.51 1.12
CA CYS A 23 5.79 8.84 1.06
C CYS A 23 6.83 9.96 1.27
N GLN A 24 7.72 9.80 2.26
CA GLN A 24 8.77 10.78 2.55
C GLN A 24 9.81 10.88 1.43
N LEU A 25 10.23 9.75 0.85
CA LEU A 25 11.21 9.69 -0.23
C LEU A 25 10.66 10.32 -1.52
N THR A 26 9.42 9.97 -1.89
CA THR A 26 8.77 10.43 -3.12
C THR A 26 8.12 11.79 -2.97
N ARG A 27 7.96 12.28 -1.73
CA ARG A 27 7.19 13.48 -1.36
C ARG A 27 5.73 13.42 -1.81
N GLN A 28 5.20 12.22 -1.98
CA GLN A 28 3.81 11.98 -2.37
C GLN A 28 2.91 11.80 -1.14
N SER A 29 1.62 12.07 -1.30
CA SER A 29 0.64 11.76 -0.27
C SER A 29 0.44 10.25 -0.11
N GLN A 30 -0.07 9.84 1.05
CA GLN A 30 -0.45 8.46 1.31
C GLN A 30 -1.53 7.96 0.35
N TYR A 31 -2.38 8.87 -0.15
CA TYR A 31 -3.42 8.55 -1.12
C TYR A 31 -2.83 8.29 -2.51
N ALA A 32 -1.81 9.06 -2.90
CA ALA A 32 -1.07 8.84 -4.13
C ALA A 32 -0.32 7.50 -4.07
N VAL A 33 0.31 7.18 -2.93
CA VAL A 33 0.96 5.88 -2.71
C VAL A 33 -0.05 4.74 -2.73
N SER A 34 -1.21 4.89 -2.09
CA SER A 34 -2.30 3.91 -2.12
C SER A 34 -2.75 3.61 -3.56
N ARG A 35 -3.00 4.65 -4.37
CA ARG A 35 -3.39 4.48 -5.78
C ARG A 35 -2.29 3.86 -6.63
N LEU A 36 -1.03 4.22 -6.39
CA LEU A 36 0.10 3.64 -7.09
C LEU A 36 0.17 2.12 -6.85
N PHE A 37 0.04 1.67 -5.60
CA PHE A 37 0.05 0.24 -5.29
C PHE A 37 -1.17 -0.49 -5.86
N TRP A 38 -2.36 0.12 -5.85
CA TRP A 38 -3.53 -0.42 -6.54
C TRP A 38 -3.33 -0.51 -8.06
N PHE A 39 -2.64 0.46 -8.67
CA PHE A 39 -2.28 0.41 -10.08
C PHE A 39 -1.27 -0.70 -10.40
N ILE A 40 -0.24 -0.86 -9.57
CA ILE A 40 0.72 -1.97 -9.69
C ILE A 40 0.00 -3.33 -9.58
N THR A 41 -0.92 -3.45 -8.61
CA THR A 41 -1.77 -4.65 -8.45
C THR A 41 -2.58 -4.93 -9.71
N ALA A 42 -3.16 -3.90 -10.32
CA ALA A 42 -3.93 -4.05 -11.56
C ALA A 42 -3.06 -4.55 -12.72
N LEU A 43 -1.84 -4.01 -12.86
CA LEU A 43 -0.87 -4.46 -13.86
C LEU A 43 -0.44 -5.91 -13.64
N ASP A 44 -0.24 -6.32 -12.39
CA ASP A 44 0.14 -7.69 -12.07
C ASP A 44 -1.00 -8.68 -12.38
N GLN A 45 -2.24 -8.30 -12.08
CA GLN A 45 -3.42 -9.06 -12.49
C GLN A 45 -3.53 -9.19 -14.01
N LEU A 46 -3.18 -8.13 -14.75
CA LEU A 46 -3.13 -8.19 -16.21
C LEU A 46 -2.03 -9.13 -16.72
N ARG A 47 -0.88 -9.20 -16.04
CA ARG A 47 0.23 -10.11 -16.36
C ARG A 47 -0.15 -11.57 -16.21
N ILE A 48 -0.94 -11.91 -15.18
CA ILE A 48 -1.32 -13.30 -14.86
C ILE A 48 -2.59 -13.73 -15.60
N ALA A 49 -3.34 -12.79 -16.20
CA ALA A 49 -4.56 -13.07 -16.95
C ALA A 49 -4.31 -13.96 -18.19
N THR A 50 -4.76 -15.22 -18.12
CA THR A 50 -4.57 -16.22 -19.18
C THR A 50 -5.71 -16.27 -20.19
N SER A 51 -6.92 -15.85 -19.83
CA SER A 51 -8.09 -15.84 -20.71
C SER A 51 -8.35 -14.46 -21.31
N LEU A 52 -8.95 -14.41 -22.51
CA LEU A 52 -9.33 -13.16 -23.15
C LEU A 52 -10.24 -12.30 -22.27
N ALA A 53 -11.24 -12.93 -21.63
CA ALA A 53 -12.15 -12.24 -20.71
C ALA A 53 -11.40 -11.64 -19.51
N SER A 54 -10.50 -12.39 -18.88
CA SER A 54 -9.68 -11.88 -17.78
C SER A 54 -8.74 -10.76 -18.21
N GLN A 55 -8.18 -10.83 -19.42
CA GLN A 55 -7.29 -9.79 -19.95
C GLN A 55 -8.05 -8.49 -20.21
N VAL A 56 -9.26 -8.57 -20.78
CA VAL A 56 -10.10 -7.38 -20.98
C VAL A 56 -10.47 -6.74 -19.64
N ILE A 57 -10.91 -7.53 -18.66
CA ILE A 57 -11.30 -7.02 -17.33
C ILE A 57 -10.09 -6.41 -16.62
N ALA A 58 -8.98 -7.14 -16.55
CA ALA A 58 -7.75 -6.66 -15.91
C ALA A 58 -7.16 -5.44 -16.63
N GLY A 59 -7.29 -5.38 -17.96
CA GLY A 59 -6.86 -4.25 -18.77
C GLY A 59 -7.67 -2.99 -18.49
N LEU A 60 -9.01 -3.10 -18.46
CA LEU A 60 -9.89 -2.00 -18.09
C LEU A 60 -9.65 -1.53 -16.66
N PHE A 61 -9.47 -2.47 -15.72
CA PHE A 61 -9.13 -2.16 -14.33
C PHE A 61 -7.79 -1.43 -14.23
N SER A 62 -6.77 -1.86 -14.99
CA SER A 62 -5.46 -1.20 -15.07
C SER A 62 -5.57 0.22 -15.61
N LEU A 63 -6.33 0.44 -16.68
CA LEU A 63 -6.55 1.77 -17.25
C LEU A 63 -7.29 2.69 -16.26
N PHE A 64 -8.30 2.18 -15.57
CA PHE A 64 -9.01 2.92 -14.52
C PHE A 64 -8.07 3.29 -13.37
N MET A 65 -7.26 2.33 -12.91
CA MET A 65 -6.29 2.58 -11.85
C MET A 65 -5.19 3.54 -12.29
N MET A 66 -4.73 3.48 -13.55
CA MET A 66 -3.79 4.44 -14.12
C MET A 66 -4.40 5.84 -14.14
N PHE A 67 -5.63 5.98 -14.64
CA PHE A 67 -6.31 7.27 -14.71
C PHE A 67 -6.49 7.87 -13.31
N THR A 68 -6.94 7.07 -12.34
CA THR A 68 -7.06 7.53 -10.96
C THR A 68 -5.70 7.78 -10.32
N ALA A 69 -4.65 7.01 -10.59
CA ALA A 69 -3.32 7.31 -10.06
C ALA A 69 -2.76 8.64 -10.61
N SER A 70 -3.01 8.96 -11.88
CA SER A 70 -2.48 10.16 -12.53
C SER A 70 -3.28 11.44 -12.25
N PHE A 71 -4.61 11.38 -12.29
CA PHE A 71 -5.48 12.56 -12.16
C PHE A 71 -6.12 12.68 -10.78
N ARG A 72 -6.25 11.54 -10.09
CA ARG A 72 -6.80 11.34 -8.75
C ARG A 72 -5.94 11.68 -7.56
N ALA A 73 -4.62 11.83 -7.76
CA ALA A 73 -3.60 11.27 -6.86
C ALA A 73 -3.79 11.58 -5.37
N ASP A 74 -4.25 12.79 -5.04
CA ASP A 74 -4.43 13.25 -3.65
C ASP A 74 -5.86 13.18 -3.10
N MET A 75 -6.84 12.71 -3.87
CA MET A 75 -8.21 12.52 -3.36
C MET A 75 -8.22 11.43 -2.26
N PRO A 76 -9.00 11.59 -1.18
CA PRO A 76 -9.08 10.59 -0.12
C PRO A 76 -9.37 9.19 -0.66
N ALA A 77 -8.57 8.21 -0.24
CA ALA A 77 -8.80 6.80 -0.52
C ALA A 77 -9.54 6.18 0.66
N PHE A 78 -10.51 5.33 0.37
CA PHE A 78 -11.22 4.55 1.38
C PHE A 78 -10.56 3.19 1.52
N SER A 79 -10.39 2.72 2.76
CA SER A 79 -9.99 1.36 3.06
C SER A 79 -11.00 0.70 3.96
N MET A 80 -11.25 -0.59 3.74
CA MET A 80 -12.19 -1.37 4.52
C MET A 80 -11.45 -2.42 5.35
N ARG A 81 -11.68 -2.44 6.66
CA ARG A 81 -11.01 -3.38 7.58
C ARG A 81 -11.26 -4.84 7.21
N TRP A 82 -12.51 -5.18 6.87
CA TRP A 82 -12.86 -6.54 6.47
C TRP A 82 -12.06 -6.97 5.23
N PHE A 83 -11.86 -6.06 4.28
CA PHE A 83 -11.11 -6.31 3.06
C PHE A 83 -9.62 -6.51 3.35
N ARG A 84 -9.02 -5.72 4.24
CA ARG A 84 -7.63 -5.93 4.70
C ARG A 84 -7.44 -7.29 5.35
N MET A 85 -8.36 -7.69 6.23
CA MET A 85 -8.29 -8.99 6.90
C MET A 85 -8.44 -10.15 5.91
N MET A 86 -9.31 -10.01 4.91
CA MET A 86 -9.44 -10.97 3.82
C MET A 86 -8.18 -11.04 2.96
N ALA A 87 -7.62 -9.90 2.57
CA ALA A 87 -6.38 -9.82 1.79
C ALA A 87 -5.19 -10.46 2.55
N LEU A 88 -5.13 -10.27 3.87
CA LEU A 88 -4.15 -10.93 4.71
C LEU A 88 -4.35 -12.45 4.76
N ALA A 89 -5.59 -12.92 4.89
CA ALA A 89 -5.88 -14.34 4.87
C ALA A 89 -5.45 -14.98 3.53
N PHE A 90 -5.74 -14.33 2.41
CA PHE A 90 -5.27 -14.80 1.10
C PHE A 90 -3.75 -14.74 0.96
N LEU A 91 -3.09 -13.70 1.45
CA LEU A 91 -1.63 -13.65 1.49
C LEU A 91 -1.06 -14.85 2.25
N LEU A 92 -1.62 -15.20 3.41
CA LEU A 92 -1.17 -16.35 4.19
C LEU A 92 -1.39 -17.67 3.46
N LEU A 93 -2.52 -17.83 2.77
CA LEU A 93 -2.81 -19.01 1.95
C LEU A 93 -1.83 -19.13 0.78
N ASP A 94 -1.54 -18.04 0.08
CA ASP A 94 -0.63 -18.04 -1.07
C ASP A 94 0.82 -18.26 -0.63
N VAL A 95 1.25 -17.69 0.50
CA VAL A 95 2.57 -17.98 1.09
C VAL A 95 2.66 -19.45 1.51
N PHE A 96 1.64 -20.00 2.16
CA PHE A 96 1.61 -21.40 2.54
C PHE A 96 1.64 -22.32 1.31
N GLY A 97 0.84 -21.99 0.30
CA GLY A 97 0.83 -22.65 -1.00
C GLY A 97 2.21 -22.64 -1.65
N GLY A 98 2.86 -21.48 -1.74
CA GLY A 98 4.19 -21.31 -2.34
C GLY A 98 5.30 -22.02 -1.57
N VAL A 99 5.19 -22.13 -0.25
CA VAL A 99 6.13 -22.94 0.56
C VAL A 99 5.97 -24.44 0.26
N ILE A 100 4.76 -24.93 0.03
CA ILE A 100 4.50 -26.35 -0.23
C ILE A 100 4.79 -26.73 -1.68
N SER A 101 4.33 -25.92 -2.64
CA SER A 101 4.42 -26.22 -4.07
C SER A 101 5.69 -25.69 -4.73
N GLY A 102 6.38 -24.73 -4.10
CA GLY A 102 7.47 -23.97 -4.70
C GLY A 102 7.02 -22.88 -5.69
N ASP A 103 5.71 -22.73 -5.93
CA ASP A 103 5.16 -21.71 -6.83
C ASP A 103 4.79 -20.44 -6.07
N TRP A 104 5.57 -19.39 -6.27
CA TRP A 104 5.39 -18.09 -5.63
C TRP A 104 4.60 -17.10 -6.49
N LYS A 105 4.16 -17.50 -7.69
CA LYS A 105 3.43 -16.60 -8.59
C LYS A 105 2.11 -16.16 -7.96
N GLY A 106 1.93 -14.85 -7.85
CA GLY A 106 0.68 -14.24 -7.39
C GLY A 106 0.67 -13.90 -5.90
N VAL A 107 1.67 -14.35 -5.12
CA VAL A 107 1.84 -13.96 -3.71
C VAL A 107 2.03 -12.43 -3.61
N GLU A 108 2.73 -11.84 -4.58
CA GLU A 108 2.99 -10.41 -4.67
C GLU A 108 1.72 -9.55 -4.75
N ILE A 109 0.63 -10.09 -5.32
CA ILE A 109 -0.65 -9.37 -5.49
C ILE A 109 -1.15 -8.92 -4.13
N TRP A 110 -1.26 -9.84 -3.17
CA TRP A 110 -1.83 -9.53 -1.86
C TRP A 110 -0.91 -8.65 -1.02
N VAL A 111 0.40 -8.74 -1.22
CA VAL A 111 1.35 -7.80 -0.62
C VAL A 111 1.02 -6.39 -1.12
N PHE A 112 0.92 -6.18 -2.44
CA PHE A 112 0.62 -4.86 -3.00
C PHE A 112 -0.76 -4.34 -2.59
N VAL A 113 -1.77 -5.20 -2.54
CA VAL A 113 -3.11 -4.86 -2.03
C VAL A 113 -3.03 -4.37 -0.59
N LEU A 114 -2.31 -5.07 0.29
CA LEU A 114 -2.18 -4.67 1.69
C LEU A 114 -1.41 -3.35 1.82
N PHE A 115 -0.35 -3.13 1.02
CA PHE A 115 0.33 -1.84 0.96
C PHE A 115 -0.63 -0.71 0.56
N ALA A 116 -1.47 -0.94 -0.46
CA ALA A 116 -2.43 0.04 -0.94
C ALA A 116 -3.49 0.38 0.12
N GLU A 117 -4.04 -0.63 0.77
CA GLU A 117 -5.09 -0.48 1.78
C GLU A 117 -4.56 0.15 3.06
N TYR A 118 -3.40 -0.31 3.58
CA TYR A 118 -2.81 0.30 4.77
C TYR A 118 -2.35 1.74 4.50
N ALA A 119 -1.92 2.08 3.29
CA ALA A 119 -1.59 3.47 2.94
C ALA A 119 -2.82 4.38 3.06
N ALA A 120 -3.99 3.90 2.64
CA ALA A 120 -5.26 4.63 2.78
C ALA A 120 -5.72 4.79 4.25
N THR A 121 -5.18 4.02 5.20
CA THR A 121 -5.48 4.20 6.64
C THR A 121 -4.65 5.29 7.31
N ILE A 122 -3.57 5.75 6.68
CA ILE A 122 -2.67 6.75 7.26
C ILE A 122 -3.36 8.12 7.21
N THR A 123 -3.52 8.74 8.37
CA THR A 123 -4.13 10.08 8.47
C THR A 123 -3.10 11.20 8.38
N ASN A 124 -1.87 10.95 8.82
CA ASN A 124 -0.79 11.94 8.83
C ASN A 124 0.56 11.29 8.55
N ILE A 125 1.35 11.89 7.66
CA ILE A 125 2.72 11.46 7.37
C ILE A 125 3.68 12.34 8.20
N PRO A 126 4.47 11.76 9.11
CA PRO A 126 5.42 12.54 9.90
C PRO A 126 6.48 13.20 8.99
N PRO A 127 6.97 14.40 9.35
CA PRO A 127 8.07 15.03 8.62
C PRO A 127 9.32 14.13 8.68
N ALA A 128 10.14 14.15 7.63
CA ALA A 128 11.38 13.38 7.62
C ALA A 128 12.35 13.87 8.72
N ASP A 129 13.02 12.95 9.41
CA ASP A 129 13.89 13.18 10.57
C ASP A 129 14.95 14.28 10.34
N SER A 130 15.43 14.43 9.10
CA SER A 130 16.38 15.49 8.73
C SER A 130 15.82 16.91 8.91
N ARG A 131 14.51 17.11 8.74
CA ARG A 131 13.82 18.38 9.00
C ARG A 131 13.57 18.62 10.47
N GLU A 132 13.39 17.57 11.27
CA GLU A 132 13.20 17.69 12.72
C GLU A 132 14.48 18.16 13.40
N THR A 133 15.62 17.55 13.05
CA THR A 133 16.95 18.01 13.48
C THR A 133 17.21 19.46 13.07
N SER A 134 16.92 19.83 11.81
CA SER A 134 17.11 21.20 11.32
C SER A 134 16.20 22.23 12.01
N ARG A 135 14.99 21.83 12.41
CA ARG A 135 14.04 22.69 13.12
C ARG A 135 14.42 22.87 14.58
N SER A 136 14.92 21.81 15.23
CA SER A 136 15.45 21.88 16.60
C SER A 136 16.68 22.80 16.69
N LEU A 137 17.58 22.72 15.69
CA LEU A 137 18.77 23.57 15.60
C LEU A 137 18.38 25.05 15.44
N ARG A 138 17.48 25.36 14.51
CA ARG A 138 16.95 26.73 14.33
C ARG A 138 16.25 27.29 15.57
N GLN A 139 15.57 26.44 16.34
CA GLN A 139 14.91 26.84 17.59
C GLN A 139 15.90 27.06 18.74
N SER A 140 17.06 26.40 18.71
CA SER A 140 18.16 26.64 19.64
C SER A 140 18.90 27.95 19.34
N ASP A 141 19.11 28.28 18.05
CA ASP A 141 19.75 29.53 17.64
C ASP A 141 18.89 30.77 17.96
N ALA A 142 17.57 30.66 17.88
CA ALA A 142 16.65 31.76 18.20
C ALA A 142 16.47 32.02 19.72
N ARG A 143 17.09 31.19 20.57
CA ARG A 143 17.06 31.31 22.04
C ARG A 143 18.36 31.88 22.63
N ASN A 144 19.39 32.07 21.82
CA ASN A 144 20.65 32.73 22.16
C ASN A 144 20.68 34.16 21.61
#